data_AF-A0A074RDL9-F1
#
_entry.id   AF-A0A074RDL9-F1
#
_cell.length_a   1.000
_cell.length_b   1.000
_cell.length_c   1.000
_cell.angle_alpha   90.00
_cell.angle_beta   90.00
_cell.angle_gamma   90.00
#
_symmetry.space_group_name_H-M   'P 1'
#
loop_
_entity.id
_entity.type
_entity.pdbx_description
1 polymer ?
#
loop_
_entity_poly.entity_id
_entity_poly.type
_entity_poly.pdbx_seq_one_letter_code
_entity_poly.pdbx_strand_id
1 'polypeptide(L)'
;MTTQTFHSYSLALTPDSQSGFPDLLTTLGSAHNQRFQRLGELDDLENAIGYQSRGVLITPDGHPSLSTMLANLGGSLNYRFQQLGDLKDLENAIEYNS
;
A
#
# COMPACT_ATOMS: atom_id res chain seq x y z
N MET A 1 -35.45 11.50 20.36
CA MET A 1 -35.80 10.66 19.19
C MET A 1 -36.08 11.65 18.07
N THR A 2 -35.32 11.79 16.98
CA THR A 2 -34.50 10.88 16.17
C THR A 2 -33.43 11.69 15.42
N THR A 3 -32.28 11.06 15.17
CA THR A 3 -31.14 11.50 14.36
C THR A 3 -31.46 11.64 12.86
N GLN A 4 -30.91 12.62 12.14
CA GLN A 4 -30.57 12.48 10.72
C GLN A 4 -29.54 13.56 10.30
N THR A 5 -28.25 13.30 10.53
CA THR A 5 -27.22 12.80 9.57
C THR A 5 -26.48 13.90 8.83
N PHE A 6 -25.16 13.86 9.03
CA PHE A 6 -24.12 14.64 8.40
C PHE A 6 -24.28 14.70 6.89
N HIS A 7 -24.30 15.92 6.36
CA HIS A 7 -24.14 16.22 4.95
C HIS A 7 -22.65 16.08 4.58
N SER A 8 -22.09 14.88 4.72
CA SER A 8 -20.76 14.58 4.20
C SER A 8 -20.91 14.23 2.72
N TYR A 9 -20.80 15.28 1.89
CA TYR A 9 -20.26 15.27 0.53
C TYR A 9 -20.15 13.88 -0.11
N SER A 10 -21.28 13.35 -0.55
CA SER A 10 -21.34 12.24 -1.51
C SER A 10 -20.98 12.80 -2.88
N LEU A 11 -19.68 13.05 -3.14
CA LEU A 11 -19.20 13.25 -4.50
C LEU A 11 -18.92 11.89 -5.12
N ALA A 12 -19.97 11.40 -5.75
CA ALA A 12 -19.93 10.30 -6.69
C ALA A 12 -19.05 10.67 -7.91
N LEU A 13 -18.04 9.82 -8.12
CA LEU A 13 -17.83 9.06 -9.35
C LEU A 13 -17.46 9.83 -10.63
N THR A 14 -16.17 9.70 -10.97
CA THR A 14 -15.82 9.00 -12.22
C THR A 14 -15.21 7.64 -11.85
N PRO A 15 -15.86 6.50 -12.17
CA PRO A 15 -15.33 5.16 -11.91
C PRO A 15 -13.99 4.91 -12.62
N ASP A 16 -13.82 5.47 -13.82
CA ASP A 16 -12.66 5.19 -14.68
C ASP A 16 -11.35 5.82 -14.19
N SER A 17 -11.41 6.94 -13.47
CA SER A 17 -10.22 7.57 -12.87
C SER A 17 -9.80 6.92 -11.55
N GLN A 18 -10.73 6.25 -10.86
CA GLN A 18 -10.44 5.53 -9.61
C GLN A 18 -9.92 4.12 -9.86
N SER A 19 -10.22 3.51 -11.02
CA SER A 19 -9.75 2.16 -11.35
C SER A 19 -8.25 2.09 -11.67
N GLY A 20 -7.66 3.12 -12.29
CA GLY A 20 -6.24 3.09 -12.67
C GLY A 20 -5.26 3.52 -11.58
N PHE A 21 -5.75 4.22 -10.54
CA PHE A 21 -4.91 4.76 -9.49
C PHE A 21 -4.31 3.66 -8.57
N PRO A 22 -5.06 2.63 -8.16
CA PRO A 22 -4.51 1.42 -7.53
C PRO A 22 -3.37 0.75 -8.33
N ASP A 23 -3.60 0.51 -9.62
CA ASP A 23 -2.61 -0.20 -10.46
C ASP A 23 -1.34 0.61 -10.66
N LEU A 24 -1.47 1.95 -10.76
CA LEU A 24 -0.32 2.86 -10.79
C LEU A 24 0.49 2.77 -9.48
N LEU A 25 -0.16 2.80 -8.32
CA LEU A 25 0.52 2.67 -7.03
C LEU A 25 1.22 1.32 -6.87
N THR A 26 0.61 0.25 -7.35
CA THR A 26 1.22 -1.09 -7.37
C THR A 26 2.49 -1.09 -8.22
N THR A 27 2.42 -0.47 -9.40
CA THR A 27 3.55 -0.38 -10.33
C THR A 27 4.69 0.46 -9.77
N LEU A 28 4.38 1.63 -9.20
CA LEU A 28 5.36 2.52 -8.57
C LEU A 28 6.04 1.83 -7.38
N GLY A 29 5.25 1.20 -6.51
CA GLY A 29 5.79 0.44 -5.36
C GLY A 29 6.70 -0.70 -5.81
N SER A 30 6.32 -1.43 -6.86
CA SER A 30 7.13 -2.52 -7.41
C SER A 30 8.44 -2.01 -8.03
N ALA A 31 8.39 -0.91 -8.77
CA ALA A 31 9.56 -0.32 -9.40
C ALA A 31 10.60 0.17 -8.37
N HIS A 32 10.14 0.81 -7.30
CA HIS A 32 11.01 1.23 -6.20
C HIS A 32 11.58 0.03 -5.43
N ASN A 33 10.79 -1.01 -5.17
CA ASN A 33 11.30 -2.23 -4.53
C ASN A 33 12.39 -2.91 -5.41
N GLN A 34 12.18 -3.00 -6.72
CA GLN A 34 13.18 -3.52 -7.64
C GLN A 34 14.46 -2.68 -7.68
N ARG A 35 14.35 -1.35 -7.59
CA ARG A 35 15.53 -0.48 -7.48
C ARG A 35 16.26 -0.69 -6.16
N PHE A 36 15.55 -0.76 -5.03
CA PHE A 36 16.12 -1.10 -3.74
C PHE A 36 16.88 -2.44 -3.80
N GLN A 37 16.28 -3.48 -4.36
CA GLN A 37 16.95 -4.78 -4.50
C GLN A 37 18.25 -4.73 -5.33
N ARG A 38 18.36 -3.77 -6.25
CA ARG A 38 19.55 -3.59 -7.10
C ARG A 38 20.60 -2.68 -6.47
N LEU A 39 20.18 -1.63 -5.77
CA LEU A 39 21.05 -0.53 -5.34
C LEU A 39 21.26 -0.50 -3.81
N GLY A 40 20.38 -1.13 -3.04
CA GLY A 40 20.39 -1.09 -1.58
C GLY A 40 19.99 0.25 -0.97
N GLU A 41 19.41 1.16 -1.76
CA GLU A 41 19.04 2.51 -1.31
C GLU A 41 17.78 2.47 -0.44
N LEU A 42 17.93 2.81 0.85
CA LEU A 42 16.81 2.78 1.80
C LEU A 42 15.64 3.68 1.37
N ASP A 43 15.92 4.82 0.75
CA ASP A 43 14.89 5.72 0.22
C ASP A 43 13.99 5.05 -0.82
N ASP A 44 14.54 4.15 -1.66
CA ASP A 44 13.74 3.38 -2.60
C ASP A 44 12.82 2.41 -1.85
N LEU A 45 13.30 1.79 -0.76
CA LEU A 45 12.46 0.92 0.08
C LEU A 45 11.34 1.71 0.79
N GLU A 46 11.64 2.89 1.33
CA GLU A 46 10.65 3.75 1.99
C GLU A 46 9.58 4.24 1.01
N ASN A 47 9.99 4.63 -0.21
CA ASN A 47 9.05 4.97 -1.27
C ASN A 47 8.16 3.78 -1.66
N ALA A 48 8.73 2.58 -1.77
CA ALA A 48 7.95 1.37 -2.04
C ALA A 48 6.84 1.15 -1.00
N ILE A 49 7.20 1.21 0.30
CA ILE A 49 6.27 1.08 1.42
C ILE A 49 5.18 2.16 1.34
N GLY A 50 5.55 3.41 1.05
CA GLY A 50 4.61 4.52 0.93
C GLY A 50 3.57 4.31 -0.17
N TYR A 51 4.00 3.92 -1.37
CA TYR A 51 3.08 3.66 -2.49
C TYR A 51 2.18 2.45 -2.23
N GLN A 52 2.74 1.36 -1.71
CA GLN A 52 1.98 0.14 -1.40
C GLN A 52 0.95 0.39 -0.29
N SER A 53 1.33 1.08 0.79
CA SER A 53 0.41 1.44 1.88
C SER A 53 -0.74 2.31 1.40
N ARG A 54 -0.45 3.30 0.55
CA ARG A 54 -1.50 4.13 -0.07
C ARG A 54 -2.38 3.31 -0.99
N GLY A 55 -1.81 2.36 -1.73
CA GLY A 55 -2.56 1.44 -2.59
C GLY A 55 -3.56 0.61 -1.80
N VAL A 56 -3.10 -0.03 -0.71
CA VAL A 56 -3.96 -0.81 0.19
C VAL A 56 -5.10 0.04 0.75
N LEU A 57 -4.80 1.27 1.20
CA LEU A 57 -5.80 2.16 1.82
C LEU A 57 -6.97 2.53 0.89
N ILE A 58 -6.73 2.67 -0.41
CA ILE A 58 -7.73 3.17 -1.37
C ILE A 58 -8.36 2.08 -2.23
N THR A 59 -7.80 0.88 -2.21
CA THR A 59 -8.23 -0.23 -3.06
C THR A 59 -9.34 -0.98 -2.36
N PRO A 60 -10.55 -1.09 -2.95
CA PRO A 60 -11.65 -1.83 -2.32
C PRO A 60 -11.35 -3.32 -2.17
N ASP A 61 -11.94 -3.93 -1.15
CA ASP A 61 -11.93 -5.38 -0.98
C ASP A 61 -12.48 -6.09 -2.23
N GLY A 62 -11.79 -7.15 -2.66
CA GLY A 62 -12.12 -7.90 -3.87
C GLY A 62 -11.51 -7.36 -5.16
N HIS A 63 -10.79 -6.23 -5.13
CA HIS A 63 -10.03 -5.77 -6.29
C HIS A 63 -8.86 -6.75 -6.60
N PRO A 64 -8.64 -7.13 -7.87
CA PRO A 64 -7.60 -8.12 -8.23
C PRO A 64 -6.19 -7.75 -7.76
N SER A 65 -5.85 -6.46 -7.78
CA SER A 65 -4.52 -5.97 -7.40
C SER A 65 -4.27 -5.92 -5.88
N LEU A 66 -5.31 -5.99 -5.04
CA LEU A 66 -5.18 -5.80 -3.59
C LEU A 66 -4.27 -6.86 -2.95
N SER A 67 -4.42 -8.12 -3.32
CA SER A 67 -3.58 -9.22 -2.80
C SER A 67 -2.09 -9.01 -3.12
N THR A 68 -1.80 -8.55 -4.33
CA THR A 68 -0.43 -8.24 -4.77
C THR A 68 0.14 -7.05 -3.97
N MET A 69 -0.66 -6.01 -3.73
CA MET A 69 -0.24 -4.87 -2.91
C MET A 69 0.09 -5.28 -1.47
N LEU A 70 -0.75 -6.10 -0.84
CA LEU A 70 -0.55 -6.58 0.53
C LEU A 70 0.73 -7.41 0.66
N ALA A 71 0.93 -8.38 -0.24
CA ALA A 71 2.13 -9.20 -0.28
C ALA A 71 3.40 -8.35 -0.49
N ASN A 72 3.33 -7.37 -1.40
CA ASN A 72 4.44 -6.46 -1.65
C ASN A 72 4.75 -5.58 -0.43
N LEU A 73 3.71 -5.07 0.25
CA LEU A 73 3.86 -4.28 1.47
C LEU A 73 4.49 -5.10 2.60
N GLY A 74 4.02 -6.32 2.82
CA GLY A 74 4.58 -7.23 3.81
C GLY A 74 6.05 -7.56 3.51
N GLY A 75 6.39 -7.81 2.25
CA GLY A 75 7.78 -8.02 1.82
C GLY A 75 8.68 -6.81 2.05
N SER A 76 8.23 -5.61 1.67
CA SER A 76 8.99 -4.37 1.86
C SER A 76 9.20 -4.02 3.35
N LEU A 77 8.19 -4.24 4.20
CA LEU A 77 8.33 -4.06 5.65
C LEU A 77 9.32 -5.06 6.24
N ASN A 78 9.28 -6.33 5.83
CA ASN A 78 10.26 -7.32 6.27
C ASN A 78 11.69 -6.95 5.85
N TYR A 79 11.89 -6.43 4.63
CA TYR A 79 13.21 -5.92 4.23
C TYR A 79 13.66 -4.76 5.10
N ARG A 80 12.76 -3.84 5.45
CA ARG A 80 13.12 -2.69 6.29
C ARG A 80 13.48 -3.13 7.71
N PHE A 81 12.76 -4.10 8.27
CA PHE A 81 13.13 -4.76 9.52
C PHE A 81 14.54 -5.38 9.45
N GLN A 82 14.88 -6.09 8.36
CA GLN A 82 16.21 -6.67 8.21
C GLN A 82 17.34 -5.62 8.17
N GLN A 83 17.06 -4.41 7.67
CA GLN A 83 18.05 -3.32 7.60
C GLN A 83 18.14 -2.51 8.89
N LEU A 84 17.01 -2.19 9.52
CA LEU A 84 16.92 -1.23 10.63
C LEU A 84 16.64 -1.86 11.99
N GLY A 85 16.16 -3.10 12.02
CA GLY A 85 15.82 -3.83 13.25
C GLY A 85 14.54 -3.36 13.95
N ASP A 86 13.69 -2.57 13.29
CA ASP A 86 12.43 -2.10 13.88
C ASP A 86 11.39 -3.24 13.96
N LEU A 87 11.11 -3.68 15.18
CA LEU A 87 10.13 -4.74 15.43
C LEU A 87 8.74 -4.39 14.92
N LYS A 88 8.38 -3.10 14.85
CA LYS A 88 7.07 -2.69 14.33
C LYS A 88 6.91 -3.06 12.86
N ASP A 89 7.99 -3.02 12.09
CA ASP A 89 7.97 -3.43 10.69
C ASP A 89 7.76 -4.94 10.55
N LEU A 90 8.36 -5.74 11.43
CA LEU A 90 8.16 -7.19 11.43
C LEU A 90 6.70 -7.55 11.77
N GLU A 91 6.13 -6.91 12.79
CA GLU A 91 4.72 -7.11 13.16
C GLU A 91 3.78 -6.81 11.99
N ASN A 92 3.96 -5.63 11.36
CA ASN A 92 3.14 -5.23 10.23
C ASN A 92 3.38 -6.15 9.02
N ALA A 93 4.61 -6.63 8.80
CA ALA A 93 4.92 -7.56 7.72
C ALA A 93 4.17 -8.90 7.87
N ILE A 94 4.02 -9.39 9.11
CA ILE A 94 3.24 -10.61 9.40
C ILE A 94 1.76 -10.35 9.14
N GLU A 95 1.23 -9.22 9.60
CA GLU A 95 -0.18 -8.83 9.39
C GLU A 95 -0.55 -8.75 7.91
N TYR A 96 0.29 -8.17 7.06
CA TYR A 96 0.00 -8.05 5.62
C TYR A 96 0.27 -9.33 4.81
N ASN A 97 0.89 -10.35 5.40
CA ASN A 97 1.14 -11.65 4.76
C ASN A 97 0.24 -12.79 5.27
N SER A 98 -0.59 -12.56 6.29
CA SER A 98 -1.53 -13.53 6.88
C SER A 98 -2.86 -13.57 6.16
#